data_AF-E6WWF2-F1
#
_entry.id   AF-E6WWF2-F1
#
_cell.length_a   1.000
_cell.length_b   1.000
_cell.length_c   1.000
_cell.angle_alpha   90.00
_cell.angle_beta   90.00
_cell.angle_gamma   90.00
#
_symmetry.space_group_name_H-M   'P 1'
#
loop_
_entity.id
_entity.type
_entity.pdbx_description
1 polymer ?
#
loop_
_entity_poly.entity_id
_entity_poly.type
_entity_poly.pdbx_seq_one_letter_code
_entity_poly.pdbx_strand_id
1 'polypeptide(L)'
;MRAWCRVFGARRCAVSSQAQAGPGSSLLLVLDATERLHGSILPLWEDLPAISERRAFIAHSFCRIVRDDVRAQYALLRLGLDVPALTLVRPCFEALVRAIWVKEGAKEEWVAAFLTLTAEAISSSGETQMGPSVGRMLEEISNRCPEFVWRPLRMLKDETWRAMNSYVHGGIRAIGQVNSPENWDQLASAMLNANMMLVIATNLARMTSGMRSPEIAAIQRNHPGALPPPP
;
A
#
# COMPACT_ATOMS: atom_id res chain seq x y z
N MET A 1 -12.70 8.68 13.54
CA MET A 1 -12.64 9.93 12.71
C MET A 1 -11.47 10.87 13.05
N ARG A 2 -10.45 10.43 13.82
CA ARG A 2 -9.24 11.23 14.17
C ARG A 2 -7.91 10.49 13.91
N ALA A 3 -7.96 9.33 13.23
CA ALA A 3 -6.82 8.40 13.15
C ALA A 3 -5.81 8.74 12.05
N TRP A 4 -6.21 9.50 11.03
CA TRP A 4 -5.34 9.85 9.91
C TRP A 4 -4.57 11.17 10.13
N CYS A 5 -5.14 12.12 10.88
CA CYS A 5 -4.53 13.44 11.06
C CYS A 5 -3.28 13.47 11.98
N ARG A 6 -3.03 12.46 12.82
CA ARG A 6 -1.82 12.44 13.67
C ARG A 6 -0.56 12.03 12.91
N VAL A 7 -0.71 11.41 11.75
CA VAL A 7 0.40 10.99 10.88
C VAL A 7 1.04 12.17 10.14
N PHE A 8 0.35 13.30 10.00
CA PHE A 8 0.80 14.43 9.17
C PHE A 8 0.89 15.79 9.90
N GLY A 9 1.17 15.80 11.20
CA GLY A 9 1.72 16.98 11.87
C GLY A 9 0.74 18.13 12.17
N ALA A 10 -0.38 17.85 12.83
CA ALA A 10 -1.15 18.88 13.55
C ALA A 10 -0.82 18.85 15.05
N ARG A 11 -0.44 20.01 15.59
CA ARG A 11 0.14 20.20 16.94
C ARG A 11 -0.74 19.68 18.10
N ARG A 12 -0.06 18.98 19.02
CA ARG A 12 -0.23 18.79 20.47
C ARG A 12 -1.60 18.37 21.02
N CYS A 13 -1.63 17.17 21.62
CA CYS A 13 -2.31 16.91 22.89
C CYS A 13 -1.33 16.17 23.80
N ALA A 14 -1.13 16.69 25.01
CA ALA A 14 -0.23 16.14 26.02
C ALA A 14 -0.81 14.85 26.61
N VAL A 15 0.01 13.79 26.69
CA VAL A 15 -0.22 12.65 27.58
C VAL A 15 1.13 12.29 28.23
N SER A 16 1.05 12.02 29.52
CA SER A 16 2.09 11.84 30.52
C SER A 16 3.01 10.63 30.33
N SER A 17 4.31 10.88 30.54
CA SER A 17 5.30 10.02 31.21
C SER A 17 5.29 8.52 30.91
N GLN A 18 5.86 8.13 29.76
CA GLN A 18 6.62 6.88 29.62
C GLN A 18 7.97 7.20 28.98
N ALA A 19 8.99 6.44 29.38
CA ALA A 19 10.41 6.61 29.06
C ALA A 19 10.65 7.18 27.65
N GLN A 20 11.33 8.33 27.58
CA GLN A 20 11.67 8.99 26.32
C GLN A 20 12.63 8.11 25.53
N ALA A 21 12.06 7.29 24.66
CA ALA A 21 12.81 6.57 23.66
C ALA A 21 13.35 7.61 22.64
N GLY A 22 14.61 7.48 22.25
CA GLY A 22 15.30 8.48 21.42
C GLY A 22 14.63 8.70 20.05
N PRO A 23 14.96 9.79 19.32
CA PRO A 23 14.20 10.24 18.15
C PRO A 23 13.93 9.20 17.03
N GLY A 24 14.70 8.12 16.91
CA GLY A 24 14.47 7.03 15.93
C GLY A 24 13.83 5.74 16.47
N SER A 25 13.55 5.66 17.78
CA SER A 25 13.04 4.44 18.40
C SER A 25 11.67 4.01 17.88
N SER A 26 10.82 4.98 17.52
CA SER A 26 9.47 4.72 17.00
C SER A 26 9.53 3.96 15.66
N LEU A 27 10.39 4.40 14.73
CA LEU A 27 10.56 3.72 13.44
C LEU A 27 11.10 2.30 13.61
N LEU A 28 12.13 2.12 14.44
CA LEU A 28 12.72 0.79 14.67
C LEU A 28 11.70 -0.20 15.23
N LEU A 29 10.89 0.22 16.19
CA LEU A 29 9.80 -0.61 16.73
C LEU A 29 8.78 -1.02 15.66
N VAL A 30 8.42 -0.08 14.77
CA VAL A 30 7.52 -0.38 13.64
C VAL A 30 8.16 -1.37 12.67
N LEU A 31 9.44 -1.19 12.34
CA LEU A 31 10.14 -2.10 11.42
C LEU A 31 10.29 -3.51 12.04
N ASP A 32 10.57 -3.62 13.33
CA ASP A 32 10.64 -4.92 14.03
C ASP A 32 9.27 -5.61 14.07
N ALA A 33 8.20 -4.84 14.26
CA ALA A 33 6.84 -5.36 14.16
C ALA A 33 6.48 -5.76 12.72
N THR A 34 6.95 -5.00 11.73
CA THR A 34 6.77 -5.26 10.29
C THR A 34 7.39 -6.59 9.89
N GLU A 35 8.59 -6.90 10.38
CA GLU A 35 9.24 -8.19 10.12
C GLU A 35 8.40 -9.37 10.62
N ARG A 36 7.84 -9.27 11.83
CA ARG A 36 6.95 -10.30 12.39
C ARG A 36 5.65 -10.43 11.59
N LEU A 37 5.09 -9.31 11.13
CA LEU A 37 3.92 -9.30 10.27
C LEU A 37 4.22 -9.98 8.93
N HIS A 38 5.34 -9.65 8.28
CA HIS A 38 5.77 -10.27 7.03
C HIS A 38 5.92 -11.78 7.18
N GLY A 39 6.54 -12.25 8.27
CA GLY A 39 6.65 -13.68 8.58
C GLY A 39 5.29 -14.36 8.75
N SER A 40 4.28 -13.67 9.30
CA SER A 40 2.92 -14.22 9.45
C SER A 40 2.12 -14.21 8.14
N ILE A 41 2.42 -13.27 7.24
CA ILE A 41 1.76 -13.15 5.93
C ILE A 41 2.36 -14.10 4.90
N LEU A 42 3.66 -14.39 4.96
CA LEU A 42 4.36 -15.19 3.95
C LEU A 42 3.67 -16.55 3.66
N PRO A 43 3.29 -17.37 4.65
CA PRO A 43 2.63 -18.66 4.38
C PRO A 43 1.32 -18.52 3.61
N LEU A 44 0.60 -17.40 3.77
CA LEU A 44 -0.65 -17.14 3.06
C LEU A 44 -0.47 -16.94 1.55
N TRP A 45 0.76 -16.63 1.11
CA TRP A 45 1.14 -16.49 -0.29
C TRP A 45 1.74 -17.77 -0.88
N GLU A 46 2.38 -18.60 -0.07
CA GLU A 46 3.00 -19.86 -0.51
C GLU A 46 1.95 -20.94 -0.79
N ASP A 47 0.80 -20.87 -0.13
CA ASP A 47 -0.33 -21.79 -0.27
C ASP A 47 -1.36 -21.39 -1.36
N LEU A 48 -0.97 -20.55 -2.33
CA LEU A 48 -1.90 -20.08 -3.34
C LEU A 48 -2.00 -21.06 -4.53
N PRO A 49 -3.22 -21.52 -4.90
CA PRO A 49 -3.39 -22.37 -6.07
C PRO A 49 -3.15 -21.60 -7.37
N ALA A 50 -2.92 -22.34 -8.44
CA ALA A 50 -2.81 -21.78 -9.79
C ALA A 50 -4.10 -21.05 -10.19
N ILE A 51 -3.96 -19.88 -10.79
CA ILE A 51 -5.07 -19.04 -11.26
C ILE A 51 -5.23 -19.21 -12.76
N SER A 52 -6.40 -19.69 -13.21
CA SER A 52 -6.73 -19.87 -14.62
C SER A 52 -7.59 -18.75 -15.21
N GLU A 53 -8.38 -18.08 -14.37
CA GLU A 53 -9.27 -17.00 -14.80
C GLU A 53 -8.47 -15.70 -15.00
N ARG A 54 -8.69 -15.02 -16.13
CA ARG A 54 -7.85 -13.91 -16.60
C ARG A 54 -7.89 -12.70 -15.68
N ARG A 55 -9.09 -12.28 -15.25
CA ARG A 55 -9.28 -11.13 -14.35
C ARG A 55 -8.64 -11.39 -12.99
N ALA A 56 -8.85 -12.58 -12.44
CA ALA A 56 -8.23 -13.04 -11.21
C ALA A 56 -6.71 -13.05 -11.33
N PHE A 57 -6.15 -13.51 -12.46
CA PHE A 57 -4.72 -13.51 -12.71
C PHE A 57 -4.13 -12.09 -12.71
N ILE A 58 -4.80 -11.14 -13.38
CA ILE A 58 -4.35 -9.74 -13.43
C ILE A 58 -4.44 -9.08 -12.04
N ALA A 59 -5.58 -9.23 -11.36
CA ALA A 59 -5.77 -8.68 -10.01
C ALA A 59 -4.74 -9.26 -9.03
N HIS A 60 -4.49 -10.57 -9.08
CA HIS A 60 -3.46 -11.24 -8.29
C HIS A 60 -2.05 -10.71 -8.61
N SER A 61 -1.75 -10.47 -9.90
CA SER A 61 -0.45 -9.94 -10.32
C SER A 61 -0.20 -8.55 -9.73
N PHE A 62 -1.21 -7.67 -9.69
CA PHE A 62 -1.11 -6.40 -8.97
C PHE A 62 -0.92 -6.59 -7.46
N CYS A 63 -1.59 -7.57 -6.84
CA CYS A 63 -1.37 -7.87 -5.41
C CYS A 63 0.07 -8.33 -5.14
N ARG A 64 0.70 -9.06 -6.09
CA ARG A 64 2.12 -9.43 -5.99
C ARG A 64 3.04 -8.21 -6.09
N ILE A 65 2.74 -7.26 -6.98
CA ILE A 65 3.47 -5.99 -7.05
C ILE A 65 3.39 -5.26 -5.71
N VAL A 66 2.20 -5.14 -5.11
CA VAL A 66 2.04 -4.56 -3.76
C VAL A 66 2.93 -5.28 -2.74
N ARG A 67 2.93 -6.62 -2.75
CA ARG A 67 3.77 -7.39 -1.82
C ARG A 67 5.26 -7.07 -1.98
N ASP A 68 5.74 -7.02 -3.21
CA ASP A 68 7.15 -6.80 -3.49
C ASP A 68 7.55 -5.33 -3.21
N ASP A 69 6.68 -4.35 -3.51
CA ASP A 69 6.88 -2.95 -3.15
C ASP A 69 6.98 -2.75 -1.63
N VAL A 70 6.09 -3.37 -0.85
CA VAL A 70 6.12 -3.26 0.63
C VAL A 70 7.38 -3.90 1.21
N ARG A 71 7.81 -5.04 0.67
CA ARG A 71 9.08 -5.70 1.08
C ARG A 71 10.29 -4.85 0.72
N ALA A 72 10.31 -4.26 -0.47
CA ALA A 72 11.36 -3.34 -0.90
C ALA A 72 11.39 -2.09 -0.02
N GLN A 73 10.23 -1.51 0.29
CA GLN A 73 10.14 -0.36 1.19
C GLN A 73 10.70 -0.68 2.59
N TYR A 74 10.32 -1.82 3.17
CA TYR A 74 10.88 -2.29 4.44
C TYR A 74 12.41 -2.41 4.39
N ALA A 75 12.94 -3.06 3.34
CA ALA A 75 14.38 -3.24 3.17
C ALA A 75 15.12 -1.90 3.02
N LEU A 76 14.56 -0.96 2.25
CA LEU A 76 15.13 0.37 2.06
C LEU A 76 15.15 1.17 3.37
N LEU A 77 14.08 1.13 4.18
CA LEU A 77 14.05 1.78 5.48
C LEU A 77 15.06 1.17 6.45
N ARG A 78 15.26 -0.15 6.43
CA ARG A 78 16.32 -0.82 7.22
C ARG A 78 17.73 -0.40 6.81
N LEU A 79 17.92 -0.04 5.54
CA LEU A 79 19.18 0.48 5.01
C LEU A 79 19.34 2.00 5.19
N GLY A 80 18.36 2.70 5.76
CA GLY A 80 18.36 4.17 5.87
C GLY A 80 18.15 4.90 4.53
N LEU A 81 17.58 4.22 3.53
CA LEU A 81 17.30 4.76 2.20
C LEU A 81 15.88 5.36 2.13
N ASP A 82 15.68 6.46 2.86
CA ASP A 82 14.36 7.08 3.10
C ASP A 82 13.65 7.53 1.83
N VAL A 83 14.33 8.27 0.94
CA VAL A 83 13.70 8.82 -0.27
C VAL A 83 13.24 7.72 -1.21
N PRO A 84 14.06 6.71 -1.56
CA PRO A 84 13.59 5.53 -2.29
C PRO A 84 12.42 4.83 -1.60
N ALA A 85 12.47 4.64 -0.28
CA ALA A 85 11.39 4.02 0.47
C ALA A 85 10.07 4.81 0.37
N LEU A 86 10.12 6.14 0.48
CA LEU A 86 8.95 7.02 0.37
C LEU A 86 8.43 7.11 -1.07
N THR A 87 9.30 6.99 -2.06
CA THR A 87 8.91 6.92 -3.48
C THR A 87 8.04 5.71 -3.77
N LEU A 88 8.31 4.55 -3.16
CA LEU A 88 7.52 3.31 -3.35
C LEU A 88 6.08 3.39 -2.82
N VAL A 89 5.75 4.35 -1.95
CA VAL A 89 4.38 4.53 -1.44
C VAL A 89 3.37 4.73 -2.58
N ARG A 90 3.76 5.50 -3.62
CA ARG A 90 2.89 5.78 -4.77
C ARG A 90 2.60 4.52 -5.60
N PRO A 91 3.60 3.85 -6.22
CA PRO A 91 3.33 2.67 -7.03
C PRO A 91 2.64 1.57 -6.24
N CYS A 92 3.00 1.37 -4.96
CA CYS A 92 2.31 0.41 -4.09
C CYS A 92 0.81 0.73 -3.94
N PHE A 93 0.47 2.00 -3.66
CA PHE A 93 -0.92 2.43 -3.55
C PHE A 93 -1.69 2.28 -4.87
N GLU A 94 -1.08 2.68 -5.99
CA GLU A 94 -1.71 2.57 -7.30
C GLU A 94 -1.91 1.11 -7.71
N ALA A 95 -0.96 0.22 -7.43
CA ALA A 95 -1.08 -1.21 -7.67
C ALA A 95 -2.22 -1.82 -6.84
N LEU A 96 -2.37 -1.45 -5.57
CA LEU A 96 -3.47 -1.92 -4.74
C LEU A 96 -4.83 -1.47 -5.29
N VAL A 97 -4.97 -0.18 -5.63
CA VAL A 97 -6.21 0.35 -6.21
C VAL A 97 -6.53 -0.36 -7.54
N ARG A 98 -5.53 -0.58 -8.39
CA ARG A 98 -5.69 -1.36 -9.64
C ARG A 98 -6.13 -2.79 -9.37
N ALA A 99 -5.55 -3.47 -8.38
CA ALA A 99 -5.96 -4.84 -8.04
C ALA A 99 -7.44 -4.94 -7.68
N ILE A 100 -7.90 -4.03 -6.80
CA ILE A 100 -9.31 -3.98 -6.36
C ILE A 100 -10.21 -3.60 -7.55
N TRP A 101 -9.82 -2.58 -8.32
CA TRP A 101 -10.58 -2.14 -9.48
C TRP A 101 -10.68 -3.22 -10.56
N VAL A 102 -9.63 -3.96 -10.86
CA VAL A 102 -9.68 -5.06 -11.83
C VAL A 102 -10.65 -6.15 -11.38
N LYS A 103 -10.63 -6.51 -10.10
CA LYS A 103 -11.55 -7.50 -9.56
C LYS A 103 -13.01 -7.05 -9.63
N GLU A 104 -13.29 -5.80 -9.31
CA GLU A 104 -14.67 -5.32 -9.05
C GLU A 104 -15.29 -4.53 -10.21
N GLY A 105 -14.47 -3.78 -10.97
CA GLY A 105 -14.94 -2.69 -11.83
C GLY A 105 -14.45 -2.72 -13.28
N ALA A 106 -13.29 -3.30 -13.58
CA ALA A 106 -12.72 -3.26 -14.92
C ALA A 106 -13.63 -3.93 -15.96
N LYS A 107 -13.82 -3.29 -17.11
CA LYS A 107 -14.61 -3.86 -18.20
C LYS A 107 -13.88 -5.04 -18.85
N GLU A 108 -14.63 -5.97 -19.44
CA GLU A 108 -14.04 -7.17 -20.04
C GLU A 108 -13.12 -6.84 -21.22
N GLU A 109 -13.43 -5.79 -21.98
CA GLU A 109 -12.58 -5.32 -23.07
C GLU A 109 -11.20 -4.90 -22.56
N TRP A 110 -11.16 -4.26 -21.37
CA TRP A 110 -9.90 -3.90 -20.71
C TRP A 110 -9.12 -5.15 -20.27
N VAL A 111 -9.81 -6.08 -19.61
CA VAL A 111 -9.20 -7.33 -19.10
C VAL A 111 -8.64 -8.18 -20.25
N ALA A 112 -9.34 -8.24 -21.38
CA ALA A 112 -8.90 -8.93 -22.58
C ALA A 112 -7.66 -8.27 -23.20
N ALA A 113 -7.60 -6.94 -23.23
CA ALA A 113 -6.49 -6.19 -23.83
C ALA A 113 -5.25 -6.07 -22.92
N PHE A 114 -5.40 -6.16 -21.60
CA PHE A 114 -4.31 -5.85 -20.67
C PHE A 114 -3.09 -6.79 -20.78
N LEU A 115 -3.32 -8.07 -21.11
CA LEU A 115 -2.24 -9.07 -21.26
C LEU A 115 -1.75 -9.21 -22.71
N THR A 116 -2.36 -8.51 -23.66
CA THR A 116 -1.89 -8.54 -25.05
C THR A 116 -0.77 -7.51 -25.20
N LEU A 117 0.47 -7.96 -25.00
CA LEU A 117 1.67 -7.21 -25.34
C LEU A 117 1.75 -7.07 -26.88
N THR A 118 1.09 -6.06 -27.44
CA THR A 118 1.28 -5.72 -28.85
C THR A 118 2.51 -4.83 -29.02
N ALA A 119 3.18 -4.92 -30.16
CA ALA A 119 4.32 -4.04 -30.47
C ALA A 119 3.90 -2.56 -30.40
N GLU A 120 2.65 -2.22 -30.80
CA GLU A 120 2.09 -0.88 -30.60
C GLU A 120 1.86 -0.50 -29.13
N ALA A 121 1.47 -1.44 -28.26
CA ALA A 121 1.28 -1.16 -26.83
C ALA A 121 2.62 -0.81 -26.15
N ILE A 122 3.73 -1.41 -26.60
CA ILE A 122 5.08 -1.16 -26.11
C ILE A 122 5.68 0.12 -26.72
N SER A 123 5.36 0.45 -27.98
CA SER A 123 5.94 1.60 -28.68
C SER A 123 5.17 2.90 -28.54
N SER A 124 3.93 2.85 -28.02
CA SER A 124 3.12 4.03 -27.72
C SER A 124 3.21 4.37 -26.24
N SER A 125 2.93 5.62 -25.88
CA SER A 125 2.58 6.01 -24.50
C SER A 125 1.35 5.26 -23.93
N GLY A 126 0.77 4.33 -24.72
CA GLY A 126 -0.32 3.43 -24.39
C GLY A 126 -0.05 2.49 -23.21
N GLU A 127 1.19 2.03 -22.99
CA GLU A 127 1.53 1.21 -21.81
C GLU A 127 1.11 1.89 -20.49
N THR A 128 1.33 3.20 -20.38
CA THR A 128 0.92 4.04 -19.25
C THR A 128 -0.57 4.42 -19.22
N GLN A 129 -1.29 4.30 -20.34
CA GLN A 129 -2.67 4.78 -20.51
C GLN A 129 -3.73 3.69 -20.52
N MET A 130 -3.36 2.41 -20.41
CA MET A 130 -4.34 1.33 -20.55
C MET A 130 -5.51 1.45 -19.54
N GLY A 131 -5.34 2.04 -18.35
CA GLY A 131 -6.38 2.13 -17.32
C GLY A 131 -6.87 3.56 -17.00
N PRO A 132 -8.05 3.69 -16.36
CA PRO A 132 -8.55 4.98 -15.88
C PRO A 132 -7.64 5.55 -14.78
N SER A 133 -7.76 6.84 -14.50
CA SER A 133 -7.01 7.47 -13.41
C SER A 133 -7.38 6.86 -12.06
N VAL A 134 -6.47 6.94 -11.07
CA VAL A 134 -6.72 6.44 -9.70
C VAL A 134 -7.99 7.03 -9.09
N GLY A 135 -8.29 8.30 -9.37
CA GLY A 135 -9.53 8.93 -8.90
C GLY A 135 -10.77 8.25 -9.48
N ARG A 136 -10.77 7.93 -10.78
CA ARG A 136 -11.85 7.21 -11.45
C ARG A 136 -11.97 5.76 -10.98
N MET A 137 -10.84 5.07 -10.79
CA MET A 137 -10.87 3.72 -10.18
C MET A 137 -11.53 3.73 -8.79
N LEU A 138 -11.17 4.68 -7.92
CA LEU A 138 -11.78 4.81 -6.59
C LEU A 138 -13.26 5.19 -6.62
N GLU A 139 -13.70 5.94 -7.63
CA GLU A 139 -15.12 6.23 -7.86
C GLU A 139 -15.87 4.95 -8.24
N GLU A 140 -15.36 4.18 -9.20
CA GLU A 140 -15.94 2.92 -9.62
C GLU A 140 -15.97 1.87 -8.50
N ILE A 141 -14.89 1.76 -7.72
CA ILE A 141 -14.86 0.90 -6.52
C ILE A 141 -15.95 1.36 -5.53
N SER A 142 -16.13 2.67 -5.30
CA SER A 142 -17.13 3.16 -4.35
C SER A 142 -18.58 2.87 -4.74
N ASN A 143 -18.84 2.69 -6.04
CA ASN A 143 -20.16 2.32 -6.55
C ASN A 143 -20.47 0.82 -6.43
N ARG A 144 -19.45 -0.01 -6.16
CA ARG A 144 -19.55 -1.49 -6.21
C ARG A 144 -19.20 -2.18 -4.91
N CYS A 145 -18.37 -1.55 -4.09
CA CYS A 145 -17.87 -2.12 -2.84
C CYS A 145 -18.48 -1.41 -1.63
N PRO A 146 -18.63 -2.11 -0.49
CA PRO A 146 -18.99 -1.49 0.78
C PRO A 146 -18.03 -0.37 1.19
N GLU A 147 -18.53 0.59 2.00
CA GLU A 147 -17.78 1.76 2.47
C GLU A 147 -16.44 1.41 3.11
N PHE A 148 -16.39 0.32 3.89
CA PHE A 148 -15.18 -0.10 4.59
C PHE A 148 -14.03 -0.49 3.64
N VAL A 149 -14.32 -0.80 2.37
CA VAL A 149 -13.30 -1.14 1.36
C VAL A 149 -12.69 0.12 0.75
N TRP A 150 -13.53 1.06 0.29
CA TRP A 150 -13.06 2.17 -0.54
C TRP A 150 -12.72 3.43 0.26
N ARG A 151 -13.36 3.67 1.39
CA ARG A 151 -13.20 4.91 2.14
C ARG A 151 -11.77 5.10 2.68
N PRO A 152 -11.12 4.09 3.27
CA PRO A 152 -9.73 4.23 3.72
C PRO A 152 -8.78 4.55 2.56
N LEU A 153 -8.98 3.97 1.37
CA LEU A 153 -8.16 4.21 0.19
C LEU A 153 -8.33 5.65 -0.32
N ARG A 154 -9.57 6.17 -0.32
CA ARG A 154 -9.84 7.56 -0.69
C ARG A 154 -9.19 8.53 0.29
N MET A 155 -9.33 8.28 1.60
CA MET A 155 -8.70 9.11 2.63
C MET A 155 -7.18 9.13 2.49
N LEU A 156 -6.54 7.97 2.34
CA LEU A 156 -5.10 7.87 2.11
C LEU A 156 -4.69 8.71 0.89
N LYS A 157 -5.40 8.57 -0.24
CA LYS A 157 -5.14 9.38 -1.44
C LYS A 157 -5.25 10.88 -1.13
N ASP A 158 -6.39 11.32 -0.61
CA ASP A 158 -6.69 12.75 -0.46
C ASP A 158 -5.66 13.45 0.43
N GLU A 159 -5.16 12.76 1.45
CA GLU A 159 -4.15 13.28 2.37
C GLU A 159 -2.72 13.25 1.81
N THR A 160 -2.37 12.21 1.04
CA THR A 160 -0.96 11.93 0.71
C THR A 160 -0.59 12.16 -0.75
N TRP A 161 -1.55 12.34 -1.66
CA TRP A 161 -1.30 12.37 -3.10
C TRP A 161 -0.25 13.40 -3.52
N ARG A 162 -0.30 14.63 -2.96
CA ARG A 162 0.69 15.67 -3.25
C ARG A 162 2.09 15.29 -2.75
N ALA A 163 2.17 14.66 -1.57
CA ALA A 163 3.43 14.20 -1.02
C ALA A 163 4.02 13.07 -1.89
N MET A 164 3.20 12.08 -2.25
CA MET A 164 3.59 10.99 -3.14
C MET A 164 4.12 11.50 -4.50
N ASN A 165 3.43 12.48 -5.13
CA ASN A 165 3.92 13.12 -6.36
C ASN A 165 5.30 13.76 -6.16
N SER A 166 5.50 14.45 -5.03
CA SER A 166 6.78 15.10 -4.75
C SER A 166 7.93 14.11 -4.57
N TYR A 167 7.71 12.91 -4.02
CA TYR A 167 8.78 11.91 -3.91
C TYR A 167 9.09 11.25 -5.25
N VAL A 168 8.06 10.85 -5.99
CA VAL A 168 8.21 10.20 -7.31
C VAL A 168 8.95 11.07 -8.32
N HIS A 169 8.70 12.38 -8.32
CA HIS A 169 9.28 13.31 -9.30
C HIS A 169 10.50 14.09 -8.76
N GLY A 170 11.10 13.68 -7.65
CA GLY A 170 12.26 14.38 -7.08
C GLY A 170 11.97 15.83 -6.65
N GLY A 171 10.72 16.13 -6.31
CA GLY A 171 10.27 17.45 -5.89
C GLY A 171 10.78 17.85 -4.50
N ILE A 172 10.35 19.02 -4.03
CA ILE A 172 10.89 19.68 -2.83
C ILE A 172 10.88 18.81 -1.56
N ARG A 173 9.93 17.89 -1.40
CA ARG A 173 9.90 16.98 -0.23
C ARG A 173 11.00 15.93 -0.27
N ALA A 174 11.39 15.44 -1.47
CA ALA A 174 12.51 14.53 -1.61
C ALA A 174 13.82 15.25 -1.27
N ILE A 175 14.02 16.46 -1.80
CA ILE A 175 15.17 17.30 -1.46
C ILE A 175 15.20 17.63 0.03
N GLY A 176 14.06 18.00 0.61
CA GLY A 176 13.93 18.24 2.05
C GLY A 176 14.32 17.03 2.89
N GLN A 177 13.87 15.82 2.51
CA GLN A 177 14.22 14.59 3.22
C GLN A 177 15.73 14.31 3.20
N VAL A 178 16.39 14.50 2.05
CA VAL A 178 17.85 14.32 1.95
C VAL A 178 18.60 15.28 2.88
N ASN A 179 18.12 16.51 3.01
CA ASN A 179 18.77 17.56 3.80
C ASN A 179 18.30 17.61 5.26
N SER A 180 17.30 16.82 5.64
CA SER A 180 16.71 16.79 6.99
C SER A 180 16.11 15.41 7.26
N PRO A 181 16.94 14.39 7.55
CA PRO A 181 16.52 13.00 7.63
C PRO A 181 15.72 12.65 8.91
N GLU A 182 15.58 13.57 9.86
CA GLU A 182 14.89 13.35 11.14
C GLU A 182 13.35 13.32 11.05
N ASN A 183 12.80 12.62 10.04
CA ASN A 183 11.36 12.47 9.80
C ASN A 183 10.85 11.07 10.16
N TRP A 184 11.31 10.53 11.29
CA TRP A 184 11.06 9.16 11.72
C TRP A 184 9.56 8.82 11.84
N ASP A 185 8.74 9.76 12.31
CA ASP A 185 7.29 9.56 12.42
C ASP A 185 6.62 9.39 11.04
N GLN A 186 7.10 10.12 10.03
CA GLN A 186 6.60 10.00 8.67
C GLN A 186 7.00 8.65 8.07
N LEU A 187 8.24 8.21 8.28
CA LEU A 187 8.73 6.91 7.80
C LEU A 187 7.98 5.75 8.48
N ALA A 188 7.79 5.85 9.81
CA ALA A 188 7.03 4.88 10.58
C ALA A 188 5.60 4.78 10.05
N SER A 189 4.94 5.92 9.84
CA SER A 189 3.57 5.95 9.35
C SER A 189 3.43 5.47 7.90
N ALA A 190 4.42 5.75 7.04
CA ALA A 190 4.47 5.20 5.70
C ALA A 190 4.53 3.66 5.74
N MET A 191 5.37 3.10 6.61
CA MET A 191 5.48 1.65 6.79
C MET A 191 4.20 1.03 7.35
N LEU A 192 3.55 1.65 8.34
CA LEU A 192 2.26 1.18 8.87
C LEU A 192 1.18 1.11 7.76
N ASN A 193 1.09 2.15 6.93
CA ASN A 193 0.15 2.16 5.80
C ASN A 193 0.49 1.08 4.75
N ALA A 194 1.78 0.90 4.45
CA ALA A 194 2.24 -0.13 3.55
C ALA A 194 1.92 -1.55 4.04
N ASN A 195 2.07 -1.79 5.34
CA ASN A 195 1.67 -3.05 5.96
C ASN A 195 0.16 -3.30 5.86
N MET A 196 -0.66 -2.27 6.04
CA MET A 196 -2.11 -2.40 5.82
C MET A 196 -2.43 -2.68 4.35
N MET A 197 -1.73 -2.05 3.40
CA MET A 197 -1.86 -2.36 1.97
C MET A 197 -1.47 -3.81 1.66
N LEU A 198 -0.40 -4.33 2.28
CA LEU A 198 -0.01 -5.73 2.17
C LEU A 198 -1.08 -6.68 2.72
N VAL A 199 -1.70 -6.37 3.86
CA VAL A 199 -2.80 -7.17 4.42
C VAL A 199 -3.99 -7.22 3.46
N ILE A 200 -4.39 -6.07 2.91
CA ILE A 200 -5.50 -5.99 1.94
C ILE A 200 -5.14 -6.76 0.66
N ALA A 201 -3.94 -6.57 0.12
CA ALA A 201 -3.47 -7.27 -1.08
C ALA A 201 -3.40 -8.79 -0.86
N THR A 202 -2.96 -9.24 0.32
CA THR A 202 -2.91 -10.67 0.67
C THR A 202 -4.31 -11.27 0.70
N ASN A 203 -5.27 -10.60 1.35
CA ASN A 203 -6.64 -11.07 1.38
C ASN A 203 -7.25 -11.10 -0.04
N LEU A 204 -7.01 -10.05 -0.84
CA LEU A 204 -7.48 -9.96 -2.21
C LEU A 204 -6.89 -11.06 -3.10
N ALA A 205 -5.58 -11.31 -3.02
CA ALA A 205 -4.91 -12.38 -3.76
C ALA A 205 -5.49 -13.77 -3.44
N ARG A 206 -5.81 -14.02 -2.16
CA ARG A 206 -6.47 -15.26 -1.73
C ARG A 206 -7.90 -15.35 -2.28
N MET A 207 -8.66 -14.26 -2.22
CA MET A 207 -10.01 -14.21 -2.78
C MET A 207 -10.02 -14.47 -4.29
N THR A 208 -9.06 -13.91 -5.05
CA THR A 208 -8.94 -14.15 -6.50
C THR A 208 -8.52 -15.59 -6.80
N SER A 209 -7.84 -16.25 -5.87
CA SER A 209 -7.54 -17.68 -5.91
C SER A 209 -8.68 -18.58 -5.38
N GLY A 210 -9.87 -18.02 -5.11
CA GLY A 210 -11.03 -18.78 -4.62
C GLY A 210 -10.97 -19.18 -3.14
N MET A 211 -9.99 -18.65 -2.39
CA MET A 211 -9.79 -18.97 -0.98
C MET A 211 -10.45 -17.94 -0.06
N ARG A 212 -10.90 -18.39 1.11
CA ARG A 212 -11.23 -17.52 2.24
C ARG A 212 -10.00 -17.36 3.13
N SER A 213 -9.97 -16.26 3.88
CA SER A 213 -8.83 -15.93 4.74
C SER A 213 -9.29 -15.46 6.13
N PRO A 214 -9.99 -16.30 6.92
CA PRO A 214 -10.38 -15.93 8.29
C PRO A 214 -9.17 -15.59 9.19
N GLU A 215 -7.98 -16.09 8.84
CA GLU A 215 -6.71 -15.84 9.52
C GLU A 215 -6.28 -14.37 9.45
N ILE A 216 -6.70 -13.62 8.42
CA ILE A 216 -6.35 -12.20 8.26
C ILE A 216 -6.79 -11.38 9.48
N ALA A 217 -7.98 -11.65 10.02
CA ALA A 217 -8.46 -10.96 11.21
C ALA A 217 -7.60 -11.28 12.46
N ALA A 218 -7.09 -12.51 12.56
CA ALA A 218 -6.16 -12.89 13.64
C ALA A 218 -4.80 -12.22 13.47
N ILE A 219 -4.25 -12.18 12.24
CA ILE A 219 -3.01 -11.47 11.91
C ILE A 219 -3.13 -10.00 12.29
N GLN A 220 -4.23 -9.33 11.91
CA GLN A 220 -4.43 -7.93 12.25
C GLN A 220 -4.45 -7.66 13.76
N ARG A 221 -5.08 -8.54 14.56
CA ARG A 221 -5.12 -8.43 16.02
C ARG A 221 -3.76 -8.70 16.67
N ASN A 222 -2.98 -9.62 16.12
CA ASN A 222 -1.71 -10.07 16.70
C ASN A 222 -0.52 -9.15 16.35
N HIS A 223 -0.70 -8.20 15.41
CA HIS A 223 0.34 -7.27 14.96
C HIS A 223 -0.02 -5.79 15.14
N PRO A 224 -0.43 -5.33 16.35
CA PRO A 224 -0.91 -3.96 16.57
C PRO A 224 0.19 -2.89 16.38
N GLY A 225 1.47 -3.27 16.52
CA GLY A 225 2.61 -2.37 16.30
C GLY A 225 3.05 -2.25 14.84
N ALA A 226 2.49 -3.08 13.93
CA ALA A 226 2.82 -3.08 12.51
C ALA A 226 1.70 -2.49 11.65
N LEU A 227 0.55 -2.14 12.22
CA LEU A 227 -0.62 -1.68 11.48
C LEU A 227 -1.10 -0.32 11.99
N PRO A 228 -1.78 0.48 11.14
CA PRO A 228 -2.39 1.73 11.60
C PRO A 228 -3.43 1.42 12.69
N PRO A 229 -3.58 2.30 13.70
CA PRO A 229 -4.58 2.11 14.73
C PRO A 229 -5.99 2.10 14.12
N PRO A 230 -6.95 1.35 14.70
CA PRO A 230 -8.33 1.37 14.25
C PRO A 230 -8.93 2.80 14.33
N PRO A 231 -9.88 3.14 13.44
CA PRO A 231 -10.38 4.49 13.21
C PRO A 231 -11.20 5.14 14.35
#